data_AF-A0A7S3JGG3-F1
#
_entry.id   AF-A0A7S3JGG3-F1
#
_cell.length_a   1.000
_cell.length_b   1.000
_cell.length_c   1.000
_cell.angle_alpha   90.00
_cell.angle_beta   90.00
_cell.angle_gamma   90.00
#
_symmetry.space_group_name_H-M   'P 1'
#
loop_
_entity.id
_entity.type
_entity.pdbx_description
1 polymer ?
#
loop_
_entity_poly.entity_id
_entity_poly.type
_entity_poly.pdbx_seq_one_letter_code
_entity_poly.pdbx_strand_id
1 'polypeptide(L)'
;KFTRKMSKEAMKVAKIFTDYEKIVKKLEGSYPLPAYYVKLHAVMKAMKECGNKSSADFKEIKKTVEKKVLDLETMKKNLDKISESDKKETFEQFVASQFTKIDQEERTCETVTMIHALAFKQCAFVIECLEEIKKYTPE
;
A
#
# COMPACT_ATOMS: atom_id res chain seq x y z
N LYS A 1 -17.09 0.30 -13.14
CA LYS A 1 -16.91 -0.16 -14.54
C LYS A 1 -16.41 1.03 -15.35
N PHE A 2 -15.14 1.03 -15.76
CA PHE A 2 -14.60 2.04 -16.68
C PHE A 2 -14.98 1.62 -18.11
N THR A 3 -15.91 2.32 -18.75
CA THR A 3 -16.48 1.98 -20.07
C THR A 3 -15.84 2.75 -21.24
N ARG A 4 -14.74 3.48 -21.02
CA ARG A 4 -13.93 4.11 -22.09
C ARG A 4 -12.52 3.52 -22.09
N LYS A 5 -11.94 3.33 -23.28
CA LYS A 5 -10.56 2.83 -23.44
C LYS A 5 -9.60 3.95 -22.98
N MET A 6 -9.19 3.88 -21.71
CA MET A 6 -8.27 4.85 -21.10
C MET A 6 -6.94 4.90 -21.85
N SER A 7 -6.24 6.03 -21.79
CA SER A 7 -4.87 6.13 -22.30
C SER A 7 -3.93 5.13 -21.60
N LYS A 8 -2.87 4.70 -22.28
CA LYS A 8 -1.87 3.76 -21.69
C LYS A 8 -1.26 4.31 -20.39
N GLU A 9 -1.06 5.62 -20.31
CA GLU A 9 -0.54 6.29 -19.11
C GLU A 9 -1.56 6.29 -17.98
N ALA A 10 -2.83 6.62 -18.27
CA ALA A 10 -3.89 6.57 -17.27
C ALA A 10 -4.12 5.14 -16.76
N MET A 11 -4.01 4.13 -17.63
CA MET A 11 -4.03 2.72 -17.24
C MET A 11 -2.89 2.35 -16.27
N LYS A 12 -1.66 2.86 -16.48
CA LYS A 12 -0.55 2.62 -15.54
C LYS A 12 -0.88 3.14 -14.14
N VAL A 13 -1.45 4.35 -14.05
CA VAL A 13 -1.84 4.95 -12.75
C VAL A 13 -3.03 4.25 -12.12
N ALA A 14 -4.02 3.83 -12.91
CA ALA A 14 -5.13 3.02 -12.40
C ALA A 14 -4.67 1.63 -11.90
N LYS A 15 -3.66 1.05 -12.57
CA LYS A 15 -3.08 -0.23 -12.18
C LYS A 15 -2.34 -0.15 -10.84
N ILE A 16 -1.64 0.96 -10.57
CA ILE A 16 -1.10 1.28 -9.23
C ILE A 16 -2.22 1.02 -8.22
N PHE A 17 -3.30 1.81 -8.23
CA PHE A 17 -4.39 1.65 -7.26
C PHE A 17 -4.94 0.22 -7.13
N THR A 18 -5.11 -0.48 -8.24
CA THR A 18 -5.63 -1.86 -8.23
C THR A 18 -4.70 -2.83 -7.50
N ASP A 19 -3.38 -2.69 -7.68
CA ASP A 19 -2.40 -3.56 -7.04
C ASP A 19 -2.27 -3.23 -5.54
N TYR A 20 -2.28 -1.94 -5.17
CA TYR A 20 -2.26 -1.52 -3.76
C TYR A 20 -3.53 -1.92 -3.02
N GLU A 21 -4.72 -1.78 -3.62
CA GLU A 21 -5.99 -2.16 -2.97
C GLU A 21 -6.03 -3.64 -2.58
N LYS A 22 -5.42 -4.52 -3.40
CA LYS A 22 -5.32 -5.95 -3.07
C LYS A 22 -4.45 -6.18 -1.83
N ILE A 23 -3.35 -5.42 -1.70
CA ILE A 23 -2.45 -5.52 -0.54
C ILE A 23 -3.14 -4.93 0.69
N VAL A 24 -3.73 -3.74 0.57
CA VAL A 24 -4.45 -3.06 1.66
C VAL A 24 -5.56 -3.95 2.21
N LYS A 25 -6.40 -4.56 1.37
CA LYS A 25 -7.46 -5.47 1.82
C LYS A 25 -6.95 -6.69 2.59
N LYS A 26 -5.77 -7.21 2.25
CA LYS A 26 -5.15 -8.32 2.98
C LYS A 26 -4.60 -7.88 4.33
N LEU A 27 -4.16 -6.62 4.44
CA LEU A 27 -3.55 -6.07 5.65
C LEU A 27 -4.59 -5.45 6.60
N GLU A 28 -5.67 -4.85 6.11
CA GLU A 28 -6.63 -4.08 6.92
C GLU A 28 -7.20 -4.84 8.12
N GLY A 29 -7.36 -6.17 8.03
CA GLY A 29 -7.88 -6.99 9.11
C GLY A 29 -6.88 -7.33 10.22
N SER A 30 -5.60 -7.52 9.88
CA SER A 30 -4.57 -8.01 10.82
C SER A 30 -3.50 -6.98 11.14
N TYR A 31 -3.26 -6.04 10.23
CA TYR A 31 -2.20 -5.05 10.27
C TYR A 31 -2.71 -3.69 9.75
N PRO A 32 -3.63 -3.03 10.48
CA PRO A 32 -4.28 -1.80 10.03
C PRO A 32 -3.29 -0.63 9.84
N LEU A 33 -2.20 -0.60 10.64
CA LEU A 33 -1.15 0.40 10.50
C LEU A 33 -0.34 0.21 9.20
N PRO A 34 0.26 -0.97 8.90
CA PRO A 34 0.81 -1.24 7.58
C PRO A 34 -0.15 -0.99 6.42
N ALA A 35 -1.43 -1.35 6.55
CA ALA A 35 -2.44 -1.08 5.53
C ALA A 35 -2.58 0.43 5.24
N TYR A 36 -2.58 1.27 6.28
CA TYR A 36 -2.62 2.72 6.14
C TYR A 36 -1.42 3.27 5.36
N TYR A 37 -0.19 2.88 5.73
CA TYR A 37 1.03 3.38 5.07
C TYR A 37 1.13 2.92 3.61
N VAL A 38 0.73 1.69 3.31
CA VAL A 38 0.63 1.20 1.91
C VAL A 38 -0.36 2.03 1.11
N LYS A 39 -1.52 2.36 1.67
CA LYS A 39 -2.53 3.20 1.01
C LYS A 39 -2.06 4.64 0.85
N LEU A 40 -1.35 5.19 1.83
CA LEU A 40 -0.76 6.54 1.78
C LEU A 40 0.26 6.63 0.65
N HIS A 41 1.18 5.68 0.56
CA HIS A 41 2.17 5.63 -0.51
C HIS A 41 1.51 5.52 -1.89
N ALA A 42 0.46 4.69 -2.05
CA ALA A 42 -0.30 4.57 -3.30
C ALA A 42 -0.90 5.91 -3.76
N VAL A 43 -1.51 6.64 -2.82
CA VAL A 43 -2.13 7.94 -3.07
C VAL A 43 -1.07 8.99 -3.43
N MET A 44 0.05 9.06 -2.70
CA MET A 44 1.16 9.97 -3.00
C MET A 44 1.73 9.71 -4.40
N LYS A 45 1.99 8.44 -4.73
CA LYS A 45 2.52 8.04 -6.04
C LYS A 45 1.55 8.39 -7.16
N ALA A 46 0.26 8.11 -6.97
CA ALA A 46 -0.76 8.44 -7.96
C ALA A 46 -0.92 9.96 -8.15
N MET A 47 -0.85 10.76 -7.09
CA MET A 47 -0.85 12.23 -7.20
C MET A 47 0.35 12.72 -8.02
N LYS A 48 1.55 12.20 -7.73
CA LYS A 48 2.78 12.52 -8.47
C LYS A 48 2.66 12.17 -9.95
N GLU A 49 2.16 10.98 -10.28
CA GLU A 49 1.99 10.51 -11.66
C GLU A 49 0.88 11.25 -12.42
N CYS A 50 -0.18 11.67 -11.72
CA CYS A 50 -1.23 12.51 -12.28
C CYS A 50 -0.72 13.91 -12.63
N GLY A 51 0.11 14.51 -11.78
CA GLY A 51 0.66 15.85 -11.97
C GLY A 51 -0.38 16.86 -12.47
N ASN A 52 0.03 17.68 -13.44
CA ASN A 52 -0.84 18.70 -14.06
C ASN A 52 -1.68 18.17 -15.24
N LYS A 53 -1.71 16.84 -15.46
CA LYS A 53 -2.47 16.25 -16.57
C LYS A 53 -3.97 16.51 -16.37
N SER A 54 -4.66 16.91 -17.45
CA SER A 54 -6.04 17.38 -17.41
C SER A 54 -7.01 16.62 -18.33
N SER A 55 -6.57 15.50 -18.92
CA SER A 55 -7.45 14.68 -19.77
C SER A 55 -8.62 14.11 -18.96
N ALA A 56 -9.69 13.72 -19.65
CA ALA A 56 -10.86 13.12 -19.01
C ALA A 56 -10.50 11.92 -18.12
N ASP A 57 -9.58 11.06 -18.59
CA ASP A 57 -9.09 9.91 -17.82
C ASP A 57 -8.37 10.33 -16.52
N PHE A 58 -7.50 11.35 -16.60
CA PHE A 58 -6.80 11.84 -15.41
C PHE A 58 -7.71 12.60 -14.46
N LYS A 59 -8.78 13.25 -14.95
CA LYS A 59 -9.82 13.83 -14.09
C LYS A 59 -10.57 12.74 -13.30
N GLU A 60 -10.87 11.60 -13.91
CA GLU A 60 -11.52 10.47 -13.23
C GLU A 60 -10.59 9.81 -12.20
N ILE A 61 -9.31 9.66 -12.55
CA ILE A 61 -8.29 9.19 -11.60
C ILE A 61 -8.15 10.17 -10.43
N LYS A 62 -8.07 11.48 -10.67
CA LYS A 62 -7.99 12.50 -9.61
C LYS A 62 -9.19 12.43 -8.65
N LYS A 63 -10.42 12.31 -9.17
CA LYS A 63 -11.61 12.08 -8.34
C LYS A 63 -11.50 10.81 -7.49
N THR A 64 -10.93 9.74 -8.06
CA THR A 64 -10.67 8.51 -7.32
C THR A 64 -9.64 8.73 -6.22
N VAL A 65 -8.55 9.43 -6.51
CA VAL A 65 -7.50 9.79 -5.55
C VAL A 65 -8.08 10.61 -4.40
N GLU A 66 -8.86 11.65 -4.69
CA GLU A 66 -9.55 12.48 -3.70
C GLU A 66 -10.42 11.64 -2.76
N LYS A 67 -11.19 10.69 -3.29
CA LYS A 67 -11.96 9.76 -2.47
C LYS A 67 -11.06 8.91 -1.56
N LYS A 68 -9.89 8.47 -2.06
CA LYS A 68 -8.93 7.68 -1.26
C LYS A 68 -8.24 8.52 -0.19
N VAL A 69 -8.06 9.82 -0.39
CA VAL A 69 -7.57 10.74 0.65
C VAL A 69 -8.56 10.79 1.82
N LEU A 70 -9.87 10.89 1.56
CA LEU A 70 -10.89 10.86 2.60
C LEU A 70 -10.89 9.53 3.38
N ASP A 71 -10.73 8.41 2.68
CA ASP A 71 -10.57 7.11 3.36
C ASP A 71 -9.31 7.09 4.25
N LEU A 72 -8.20 7.68 3.78
CA LEU A 72 -6.95 7.77 4.54
C LEU A 72 -7.11 8.60 5.81
N GLU A 73 -7.84 9.72 5.75
CA GLU A 73 -8.15 10.52 6.94
C GLU A 73 -8.95 9.71 7.96
N THR A 74 -9.88 8.88 7.48
CA THR A 74 -10.66 7.98 8.34
C THR A 74 -9.78 6.92 8.99
N MET A 75 -8.88 6.29 8.22
CA MET A 75 -7.91 5.34 8.76
C MET A 75 -6.97 5.99 9.77
N LYS A 76 -6.47 7.20 9.49
CA LYS A 76 -5.58 7.95 10.38
C LYS A 76 -6.25 8.23 11.74
N LYS A 77 -7.51 8.67 11.75
CA LYS A 77 -8.26 8.90 13.01
C LYS A 77 -8.35 7.66 13.89
N ASN A 78 -8.46 6.48 13.28
CA ASN A 78 -8.49 5.21 14.01
C ASN A 78 -7.11 4.82 14.56
N LEU A 79 -6.03 5.35 13.98
CA LEU A 79 -4.63 5.08 14.34
C LEU A 79 -4.02 6.16 15.24
N ASP A 80 -4.65 7.33 15.36
CA ASP A 80 -4.15 8.50 16.12
C ASP A 80 -4.04 8.25 17.63
N LYS A 81 -4.59 7.13 18.11
CA LYS A 81 -4.50 6.68 19.50
C LYS A 81 -3.26 5.83 19.79
N ILE A 82 -2.49 5.47 18.76
CA ILE A 82 -1.31 4.61 18.88
C ILE A 82 -0.08 5.50 19.07
N SER A 83 0.74 5.22 20.07
CA SER A 83 1.99 5.97 20.31
C SER A 83 3.02 5.68 19.21
N GLU A 84 4.02 6.56 19.02
CA GLU A 84 5.09 6.31 18.04
C GLU A 84 5.91 5.05 18.35
N SER A 85 6.10 4.70 19.63
CA SER A 85 6.75 3.43 20.00
C SER A 85 5.92 2.23 19.58
N ASP A 86 4.61 2.25 19.82
CA ASP A 86 3.71 1.15 19.47
C ASP A 86 3.56 1.03 17.96
N LYS A 87 3.63 2.15 17.22
CA LYS A 87 3.67 2.15 15.76
C LYS A 87 4.91 1.41 15.26
N LYS A 88 6.09 1.75 15.80
CA LYS A 88 7.35 1.10 15.44
C LYS A 88 7.31 -0.41 15.75
N GLU A 89 6.85 -0.78 16.95
CA GLU A 89 6.72 -2.17 17.34
C GLU A 89 5.76 -2.94 16.43
N THR A 90 4.62 -2.35 16.07
CA THR A 90 3.65 -2.96 15.14
C THR A 90 4.29 -3.26 13.78
N PHE A 91 5.17 -2.39 13.29
CA PHE A 91 5.89 -2.62 12.03
C PHE A 91 6.94 -3.72 12.15
N GLU A 92 7.72 -3.72 13.24
CA GLU A 92 8.73 -4.76 13.50
C GLU A 92 8.06 -6.13 13.63
N GLN A 93 6.95 -6.22 14.37
CA GLN A 93 6.14 -7.43 14.50
C GLN A 93 5.53 -7.86 13.17
N PHE A 94 5.04 -6.93 12.34
CA PHE A 94 4.55 -7.25 11.00
C PHE A 94 5.66 -7.89 10.16
N VAL A 95 6.83 -7.24 10.03
CA VAL A 95 7.94 -7.75 9.24
C VAL A 95 8.42 -9.10 9.79
N ALA A 96 8.64 -9.21 11.09
CA ALA A 96 9.07 -10.44 11.74
C ALA A 96 8.08 -11.58 11.54
N SER A 97 6.76 -11.33 11.67
CA SER A 97 5.73 -12.34 11.48
C SER A 97 5.66 -12.85 10.04
N GLN A 98 5.80 -11.97 9.05
CA GLN A 98 5.83 -12.38 7.65
C GLN A 98 7.10 -13.19 7.35
N PHE A 99 8.27 -12.72 7.80
CA PHE A 99 9.52 -13.47 7.62
C PHE A 99 9.50 -14.83 8.31
N THR A 100 9.02 -14.90 9.55
CA THR A 100 8.95 -16.16 10.32
C THR A 100 7.99 -17.14 9.64
N LYS A 101 6.84 -16.66 9.17
CA LYS A 101 5.88 -17.49 8.45
C LYS A 101 6.50 -18.05 7.17
N ILE A 102 7.17 -17.22 6.39
CA ILE A 102 7.80 -17.67 5.13
C ILE A 102 8.97 -18.61 5.42
N ASP A 103 9.84 -18.33 6.39
CA ASP A 103 10.96 -19.20 6.76
C ASP A 103 10.48 -20.57 7.26
N GLN A 104 9.41 -20.60 8.07
CA GLN A 104 8.77 -21.85 8.48
C GLN A 104 8.17 -22.60 7.29
N GLU A 105 7.42 -21.90 6.43
CA GLU A 105 6.83 -22.50 5.23
C GLU A 105 7.92 -23.02 4.28
N GLU A 106 9.00 -22.28 4.04
CA GLU A 106 10.13 -22.73 3.19
C GLU A 106 10.86 -23.93 3.76
N ARG A 107 11.11 -23.98 5.08
CA ARG A 107 11.79 -25.11 5.74
C ARG A 107 10.94 -26.38 5.80
N THR A 108 9.62 -26.25 5.74
CA THR A 108 8.68 -27.36 5.89
C THR A 108 7.99 -27.76 4.58
N CYS A 109 8.01 -26.90 3.56
CA CYS A 109 7.41 -27.19 2.27
C CYS A 109 8.34 -28.06 1.41
N GLU A 110 7.79 -29.13 0.84
CA GLU A 110 8.48 -29.92 -0.18
C GLU A 110 8.63 -29.16 -1.51
N THR A 111 7.89 -28.05 -1.68
CA THR A 111 7.94 -27.21 -2.89
C THR A 111 7.67 -25.76 -2.56
N VAL A 112 8.63 -24.89 -2.89
CA VAL A 112 8.47 -23.43 -2.82
C VAL A 112 7.49 -22.98 -3.91
N THR A 113 6.41 -22.30 -3.53
CA THR A 113 5.37 -21.85 -4.46
C THR A 113 5.38 -20.33 -4.68
N MET A 114 4.59 -19.87 -5.66
CA MET A 114 4.40 -18.44 -5.94
C MET A 114 3.87 -17.64 -4.73
N ILE A 115 3.24 -18.31 -3.75
CA ILE A 115 2.72 -17.67 -2.54
C ILE A 115 3.87 -17.12 -1.67
N HIS A 116 4.97 -17.87 -1.53
CA HIS A 116 6.14 -17.42 -0.76
C HIS A 116 6.81 -16.20 -1.41
N ALA A 117 6.97 -16.23 -2.74
CA ALA A 117 7.50 -15.09 -3.49
C ALA A 117 6.61 -13.84 -3.38
N LEU A 118 5.28 -14.01 -3.37
CA LEU A 118 4.35 -12.91 -3.15
C LEU A 118 4.46 -12.33 -1.74
N ALA A 119 4.68 -13.16 -0.72
CA ALA A 119 4.83 -12.72 0.66
C ALA A 119 6.13 -11.91 0.85
N PHE A 120 7.27 -12.38 0.32
CA PHE A 120 8.52 -11.59 0.31
C PHE A 120 8.36 -10.26 -0.41
N LYS A 121 7.69 -10.28 -1.58
CA LYS A 121 7.40 -9.05 -2.33
C LYS A 121 6.54 -8.08 -1.52
N GLN A 122 5.57 -8.56 -0.75
CA GLN A 122 4.76 -7.72 0.14
C GLN A 122 5.59 -7.11 1.27
N CYS A 123 6.51 -7.85 1.87
CA CYS A 123 7.42 -7.32 2.90
C CYS A 123 8.31 -6.21 2.34
N ALA A 124 9.03 -6.49 1.25
CA ALA A 124 9.88 -5.51 0.58
C ALA A 124 9.08 -4.25 0.22
N PHE A 125 7.86 -4.44 -0.28
CA PHE A 125 6.97 -3.36 -0.65
C PHE A 125 6.55 -2.47 0.53
N VAL A 126 6.23 -3.06 1.68
CA VAL A 126 5.89 -2.29 2.89
C VAL A 126 7.11 -1.53 3.40
N ILE A 127 8.30 -2.13 3.36
CA ILE A 127 9.55 -1.47 3.76
C ILE A 127 9.82 -0.26 2.86
N GLU A 128 9.72 -0.41 1.54
CA GLU A 128 9.86 0.69 0.57
C GLU A 128 8.88 1.84 0.86
N CYS A 129 7.62 1.51 1.17
CA CYS A 129 6.60 2.51 1.51
C CYS A 129 7.01 3.34 2.74
N LEU A 130 7.59 2.69 3.76
CA LEU A 130 8.03 3.35 4.99
C LEU A 130 9.22 4.26 4.74
N GLU A 131 10.22 3.79 3.99
CA GLU A 131 11.38 4.59 3.62
C GLU A 131 10.98 5.82 2.81
N GLU A 132 10.02 5.68 1.89
CA GLU A 132 9.55 6.80 1.08
C GLU A 132 8.78 7.82 1.93
N ILE A 133 7.96 7.38 2.89
CA ILE A 133 7.21 8.26 3.77
C ILE A 133 8.12 9.01 4.75
N LYS A 134 9.17 8.37 5.27
CA LYS A 134 10.18 9.04 6.13
C LYS A 134 10.81 10.27 5.48
N LYS A 135 10.89 10.33 4.14
CA LYS A 135 11.42 11.51 3.42
C LYS A 135 10.52 12.75 3.57
N TYR A 136 9.26 12.57 3.94
CA TYR A 136 8.26 13.64 4.03
C TYR A 136 7.87 13.98 5.48
N THR A 137 8.27 13.17 6.45
CA THR A 137 8.17 13.44 7.89
C THR A 137 9.56 13.31 8.51
N PRO A 138 10.41 14.35 8.43
CA PRO A 138 11.63 14.42 9.22
C PRO A 138 11.26 14.50 10.71
N GLU A 139 11.98 13.75 11.52
CA GLU A 139 11.87 13.73 13.00
C GLU A 139 12.10 15.11 13.62
#